data_AF-A0A1W9QJI8-F1
#
_entry.id   AF-A0A1W9QJI8-F1
#
_cell.length_a   1.000
_cell.length_b   1.000
_cell.length_c   1.000
_cell.angle_alpha   90.00
_cell.angle_beta   90.00
_cell.angle_gamma   90.00
#
_symmetry.space_group_name_H-M   'P 1'
#
loop_
_entity.id
_entity.type
_entity.pdbx_description
1 polymer ?
#
loop_
_entity_poly.entity_id
_entity_poly.type
_entity_poly.pdbx_seq_one_letter_code
_entity_poly.pdbx_strand_id
1 'polypeptide(L)'
;MFQKNNEEEKKDHGNIPKLRVNGRENEIAVLFGHLEHEKEQTLPTRVIFRDAQVCGAYEDFTSDNIDPAKLLSVEEAKIRMNSVFSEAKTEVLIDRLSGTAKRGGLRTMERVPAGTVFEFEIVLRLFKEEDEKFKKVLFEGLQLLENDSLGGFGSRGAGRIKFFDLIKIENGKPTETSLSEELT
;
A
#
# COMPACT_ATOMS: atom_id res chain seq x y z
N MET A 1 13.65 22.43 -30.63
CA MET A 1 13.10 21.34 -31.47
C MET A 1 13.37 20.04 -30.73
N PHE A 2 12.48 19.66 -29.83
CA PHE A 2 12.59 18.38 -29.11
C PHE A 2 11.83 17.34 -29.93
N GLN A 3 12.57 16.37 -30.46
CA GLN A 3 11.97 15.22 -31.13
C GLN A 3 11.16 14.45 -30.09
N LYS A 4 9.83 14.45 -30.25
CA LYS A 4 8.95 13.48 -29.58
C LYS A 4 9.28 12.11 -30.19
N ASN A 5 9.90 11.25 -29.41
CA ASN A 5 9.90 9.83 -29.72
C ASN A 5 8.45 9.36 -29.65
N ASN A 6 7.87 9.09 -30.83
CA ASN A 6 6.60 8.39 -30.98
C ASN A 6 6.85 6.92 -30.67
N GLU A 7 6.98 6.56 -29.40
CA GLU A 7 6.52 5.24 -28.97
C GLU A 7 5.04 5.42 -28.65
N GLU A 8 4.18 4.80 -29.46
CA GLU A 8 2.76 4.68 -29.15
C GLU A 8 2.66 4.05 -27.75
N GLU A 9 2.31 4.86 -26.75
CA GLU A 9 1.83 4.36 -25.47
C GLU A 9 0.66 3.42 -25.77
N LYS A 10 0.96 2.11 -25.79
CA LYS A 10 -0.08 1.08 -25.85
C LYS A 10 -0.99 1.34 -24.67
N LYS A 11 -2.21 1.80 -24.96
CA LYS A 11 -3.28 1.93 -23.97
C LYS A 11 -3.48 0.57 -23.33
N ASP A 12 -2.95 0.41 -22.13
CA ASP A 12 -3.25 -0.75 -21.30
C ASP A 12 -4.67 -0.58 -20.76
N HIS A 13 -5.54 -1.53 -21.08
CA HIS A 13 -6.95 -1.52 -20.68
C HIS A 13 -7.15 -2.09 -19.26
N GLY A 14 -6.09 -2.16 -18.46
CA GLY A 14 -6.08 -2.94 -17.22
C GLY A 14 -6.12 -4.44 -17.53
N ASN A 15 -5.45 -4.86 -18.60
CA ASN A 15 -5.43 -6.26 -18.99
C ASN A 15 -4.67 -7.06 -17.92
N ILE A 16 -5.14 -8.28 -17.66
CA ILE A 16 -4.46 -9.21 -16.77
C ILE A 16 -3.03 -9.42 -17.29
N PRO A 17 -1.99 -9.29 -16.43
CA PRO A 17 -0.62 -9.51 -16.83
C PRO A 17 -0.43 -10.91 -17.41
N LYS A 18 0.11 -10.98 -18.63
CA LYS A 18 0.51 -12.27 -19.23
C LYS A 18 1.68 -12.86 -18.47
N LEU A 19 1.74 -14.18 -18.37
CA LEU A 19 2.85 -14.88 -17.74
C LEU A 19 4.17 -14.63 -18.49
N ARG A 20 4.11 -14.48 -19.81
CA ARG A 20 5.28 -14.18 -20.66
C ARG A 20 5.08 -12.89 -21.46
N VAL A 21 6.12 -12.06 -21.48
CA VAL A 21 6.22 -10.84 -22.29
C VAL A 21 7.54 -10.88 -23.06
N ASN A 22 7.48 -10.78 -24.39
CA ASN A 22 8.65 -10.84 -25.28
C ASN A 22 9.55 -12.08 -25.04
N GLY A 23 8.94 -13.23 -24.76
CA GLY A 23 9.65 -14.50 -24.51
C GLY A 23 10.24 -14.65 -23.10
N ARG A 24 10.17 -13.61 -22.26
CA ARG A 24 10.64 -13.63 -20.87
C ARG A 24 9.47 -13.80 -19.91
N GLU A 25 9.74 -14.42 -18.76
CA GLU A 25 8.78 -14.52 -17.68
C GLU A 25 8.47 -13.14 -17.09
N ASN A 26 7.20 -12.87 -16.82
CA ASN A 26 6.74 -11.65 -16.20
C ASN A 26 6.76 -11.82 -14.68
N GLU A 27 7.75 -11.18 -14.04
CA GLU A 27 8.00 -11.29 -12.61
C GLU A 27 6.81 -10.85 -11.76
N ILE A 28 6.09 -9.81 -12.18
CA ILE A 28 4.89 -9.32 -11.50
C ILE A 28 3.77 -10.37 -11.57
N ALA A 29 3.58 -10.98 -12.74
CA ALA A 29 2.57 -12.02 -12.94
C ALA A 29 2.87 -13.30 -12.13
N VAL A 30 4.15 -13.65 -11.96
CA VAL A 30 4.56 -14.79 -11.11
C VAL A 30 4.38 -14.47 -9.63
N LEU A 31 4.77 -13.27 -9.21
CA LEU A 31 4.69 -12.85 -7.81
C LEU A 31 3.25 -12.77 -7.33
N PHE A 32 2.42 -11.98 -8.03
CA PHE A 32 1.05 -11.66 -7.64
C PHE A 32 -0.01 -12.61 -8.23
N GLY A 33 0.34 -13.39 -9.25
CA GLY A 33 -0.55 -14.34 -9.92
C GLY A 33 -0.97 -13.93 -11.33
N HIS A 34 -1.32 -14.94 -12.13
CA HIS A 34 -1.82 -14.79 -13.50
C HIS A 34 -2.97 -15.80 -13.72
N LEU A 35 -3.84 -15.56 -14.71
CA LEU A 35 -5.00 -16.44 -14.97
C LEU A 35 -4.76 -17.50 -16.07
N GLU A 36 -3.58 -17.55 -16.68
CA GLU A 36 -3.26 -18.44 -17.82
C GLU A 36 -2.87 -19.87 -17.39
N HIS A 37 -3.53 -20.45 -16.38
CA HIS A 37 -3.20 -21.78 -15.85
C HIS A 37 -3.47 -22.95 -16.82
N GLU A 38 -4.39 -22.77 -17.78
CA GLU A 38 -4.71 -23.80 -18.77
C GLU A 38 -3.62 -23.97 -19.85
N LYS A 39 -2.81 -22.93 -20.07
CA LYS A 39 -1.81 -22.87 -21.15
C LYS A 39 -0.40 -23.19 -20.66
N GLU A 40 -0.07 -22.78 -19.44
CA GLU A 40 1.22 -22.99 -18.84
C GLU A 40 1.04 -23.54 -17.41
N GLN A 41 1.70 -24.66 -17.12
CA GLN A 41 1.69 -25.24 -15.78
C GLN A 41 2.55 -24.39 -14.87
N THR A 42 1.93 -23.63 -13.97
CA THR A 42 2.62 -22.71 -13.07
C THR A 42 2.51 -23.13 -11.61
N LEU A 43 3.51 -22.68 -10.84
CA LEU A 43 3.51 -22.80 -9.39
C LEU A 43 2.55 -21.76 -8.78
N PRO A 44 2.04 -21.97 -7.56
CA PRO A 44 1.15 -21.02 -6.89
C PRO A 44 1.76 -19.61 -6.74
N THR A 45 0.92 -18.60 -6.50
CA THR A 45 1.37 -17.22 -6.24
C THR A 45 2.49 -17.15 -5.21
N ARG A 46 3.46 -16.26 -5.38
CA ARG A 46 4.58 -16.17 -4.44
C ARG A 46 4.23 -15.37 -3.20
N VAL A 47 3.34 -14.39 -3.30
CA VAL A 47 2.98 -13.54 -2.16
C VAL A 47 1.56 -13.83 -1.64
N ILE A 48 1.41 -13.77 -0.31
CA ILE A 48 0.13 -13.76 0.39
C ILE A 48 0.11 -12.52 1.28
N PHE A 49 -0.92 -11.69 1.13
CA PHE A 49 -1.19 -10.57 2.02
C PHE A 49 -2.27 -11.02 3.00
N ARG A 50 -2.05 -10.82 4.31
CA ARG A 50 -3.08 -11.03 5.31
C ARG A 50 -3.81 -9.73 5.61
N ASP A 51 -5.04 -9.86 6.09
CA ASP A 51 -5.81 -8.73 6.57
C ASP A 51 -5.08 -8.07 7.75
N ALA A 52 -4.97 -6.75 7.70
CA ALA A 52 -4.30 -5.98 8.74
C ALA A 52 -5.31 -5.53 9.81
N GLN A 53 -5.04 -5.84 11.08
CA GLN A 53 -5.93 -5.53 12.20
C GLN A 53 -5.47 -4.26 12.93
N VAL A 54 -6.42 -3.49 13.46
CA VAL A 54 -6.09 -2.32 14.29
C VAL A 54 -5.45 -2.80 15.60
N CYS A 55 -4.24 -2.33 15.89
CA CYS A 55 -3.51 -2.69 17.10
C CYS A 55 -3.26 -1.49 18.04
N GLY A 56 -3.54 -0.27 17.60
CA GLY A 56 -3.39 0.93 18.43
C GLY A 56 -3.49 2.22 17.63
N ALA A 57 -3.08 3.32 18.24
CA ALA A 57 -2.91 4.59 17.53
C ALA A 57 -1.88 5.51 18.18
N TYR A 58 -1.34 6.43 17.39
CA TYR A 58 -0.56 7.57 17.85
C TYR A 58 -1.41 8.85 17.89
N GLU A 59 -1.24 9.64 18.95
CA GLU A 59 -1.92 10.93 19.12
C GLU A 59 -1.22 12.04 18.31
N ASP A 60 0.10 12.16 18.49
CA ASP A 60 0.97 13.05 17.72
C ASP A 60 1.88 12.21 16.82
N PHE A 61 1.58 12.17 15.54
CA PHE A 61 2.45 11.59 14.52
C PHE A 61 2.92 12.71 13.59
N THR A 62 4.09 13.27 13.88
CA THR A 62 4.84 13.93 12.80
C THR A 62 5.48 12.84 11.96
N SER A 63 5.49 12.96 10.64
CA SER A 63 5.85 11.86 9.74
C SER A 63 7.25 11.29 9.97
N ASP A 64 8.08 11.99 10.72
CA ASP A 64 9.51 11.74 10.81
C ASP A 64 9.93 11.19 12.18
N ASN A 65 9.03 11.16 13.17
CA ASN A 65 9.37 10.67 14.52
C ASN A 65 8.21 9.87 15.14
N ILE A 66 8.18 8.57 14.84
CA ILE A 66 7.31 7.59 15.50
C ILE A 66 8.12 7.03 16.67
N ASP A 67 7.66 7.27 17.89
CA ASP A 67 8.25 6.72 19.11
C ASP A 67 7.39 5.53 19.56
N PRO A 68 7.86 4.28 19.42
CA PRO A 68 7.09 3.09 19.79
C PRO A 68 6.58 3.12 21.23
N ALA A 69 7.26 3.81 22.14
CA ALA A 69 6.83 3.92 23.54
C ALA A 69 5.56 4.77 23.73
N LYS A 70 5.14 5.51 22.70
CA LYS A 70 3.94 6.37 22.71
C LYS A 70 2.73 5.72 22.05
N LEU A 71 2.84 4.48 21.59
CA LEU A 71 1.71 3.75 21.00
C LEU A 71 0.63 3.56 22.06
N LEU A 72 -0.56 4.10 21.82
CA LEU A 72 -1.72 3.85 22.66
C LEU A 72 -2.31 2.49 22.32
N SER A 73 -2.72 1.74 23.34
CA SER A 73 -3.53 0.54 23.14
C SER A 73 -4.85 0.86 22.43
N VAL A 74 -5.49 -0.17 21.88
CA VAL A 74 -6.79 -0.04 21.21
C VAL A 74 -7.83 0.62 22.11
N GLU A 75 -7.89 0.23 23.38
CA GLU A 75 -8.85 0.77 24.37
C GLU A 75 -8.55 2.24 24.69
N GLU A 76 -7.28 2.58 24.93
CA GLU A 76 -6.86 3.96 25.23
C GLU A 76 -7.11 4.89 24.04
N ALA A 77 -6.79 4.42 22.82
CA ALA A 77 -7.01 5.16 21.59
C ALA A 77 -8.51 5.44 21.37
N LYS A 78 -9.39 4.46 21.59
CA LYS A 78 -10.85 4.67 21.47
C LYS A 78 -11.37 5.74 22.41
N ILE A 79 -10.89 5.74 23.65
CA ILE A 79 -11.27 6.72 24.68
C ILE A 79 -10.76 8.11 24.29
N ARG A 80 -9.48 8.24 23.93
CA ARG A 80 -8.88 9.55 23.61
C ARG A 80 -9.41 10.16 22.32
N MET A 81 -9.54 9.35 21.28
CA MET A 81 -10.07 9.82 19.98
C MET A 81 -11.59 9.95 20.00
N ASN A 82 -12.26 9.50 21.07
CA ASN A 82 -13.71 9.42 21.16
C ASN A 82 -14.32 8.78 19.90
N SER A 83 -13.69 7.71 19.41
CA SER A 83 -13.94 7.11 18.09
C SER A 83 -13.70 5.61 18.14
N VAL A 84 -14.38 4.86 17.28
CA VAL A 84 -14.12 3.44 17.03
C VAL A 84 -13.19 3.25 15.83
N PHE A 85 -12.17 4.11 15.71
CA PHE A 85 -11.26 4.22 14.55
C PHE A 85 -11.97 4.58 13.25
N SER A 86 -12.97 5.45 13.38
CA SER A 86 -13.71 6.04 12.27
C SER A 86 -14.05 7.50 12.55
N GLU A 87 -13.87 8.36 11.56
CA GLU A 87 -14.28 9.76 11.62
C GLU A 87 -14.98 10.21 10.33
N ALA A 88 -15.91 11.16 10.49
CA ALA A 88 -16.61 11.77 9.37
C ALA A 88 -15.82 12.98 8.84
N LYS A 89 -15.24 12.85 7.65
CA LYS A 89 -14.62 13.96 6.92
C LYS A 89 -15.65 14.61 6.00
N THR A 90 -15.88 15.90 6.18
CA THR A 90 -16.73 16.68 5.28
C THR A 90 -15.87 17.49 4.30
N GLU A 91 -16.20 17.40 3.02
CA GLU A 91 -15.57 18.15 1.94
C GLU A 91 -16.60 18.96 1.15
N VAL A 92 -16.17 20.06 0.54
CA VAL A 92 -17.04 20.99 -0.19
C VAL A 92 -16.52 21.21 -1.60
N LEU A 93 -17.41 21.08 -2.58
CA LEU A 93 -17.16 21.54 -3.94
C LEU A 93 -17.55 23.02 -4.09
N ILE A 94 -16.57 23.88 -4.37
CA ILE A 94 -16.77 25.32 -4.54
C ILE A 94 -16.92 25.67 -6.03
N ASP A 95 -17.92 26.49 -6.35
CA ASP A 95 -18.06 27.10 -7.66
C ASP A 95 -17.03 28.23 -7.83
N ARG A 96 -16.22 28.14 -8.88
CA ARG A 96 -15.12 29.10 -9.10
C ARG A 96 -15.61 30.48 -9.56
N LEU A 97 -16.83 30.61 -10.08
CA LEU A 97 -17.39 31.87 -10.55
C LEU A 97 -18.07 32.64 -9.42
N SER A 98 -18.93 31.97 -8.65
CA SER A 98 -19.65 32.63 -7.55
C SER A 98 -18.90 32.60 -6.22
N GLY A 99 -17.87 31.76 -6.08
CA GLY A 99 -17.16 31.53 -4.81
C GLY A 99 -18.01 30.81 -3.76
N THR A 100 -19.19 30.32 -4.13
CA THR A 100 -20.12 29.65 -3.21
C THR A 100 -19.99 28.14 -3.30
N ALA A 101 -20.42 27.42 -2.27
CA ALA A 101 -20.61 25.98 -2.37
C ALA A 101 -21.58 25.65 -3.52
N LYS A 102 -21.23 24.67 -4.37
CA LYS A 102 -22.17 24.16 -5.38
C LYS A 102 -23.35 23.50 -4.68
N ARG A 103 -24.54 23.61 -5.30
CA ARG A 103 -25.73 22.87 -4.83
C ARG A 103 -25.43 21.37 -4.84
N GLY A 104 -25.59 20.71 -3.69
CA GLY A 104 -25.20 19.29 -3.51
C GLY A 104 -23.69 19.05 -3.48
N GLY A 105 -22.88 20.10 -3.31
CA GLY A 105 -21.42 20.03 -3.28
C GLY A 105 -20.84 19.61 -1.93
N LEU A 106 -21.66 19.57 -0.87
CA LEU A 106 -21.27 19.08 0.44
C LEU A 106 -21.26 17.54 0.43
N ARG A 107 -20.15 16.93 0.83
CA ARG A 107 -19.99 15.48 0.87
C ARG A 107 -19.33 15.09 2.17
N THR A 108 -19.96 14.17 2.89
CA THR A 108 -19.38 13.58 4.10
C THR A 108 -19.04 12.14 3.80
N MET A 109 -17.83 11.75 4.14
CA MET A 109 -17.30 10.41 3.95
C MET A 109 -16.65 9.94 5.24
N GLU A 110 -16.84 8.67 5.54
CA GLU A 110 -16.15 8.00 6.63
C GLU A 110 -14.70 7.72 6.25
N ARG A 111 -13.78 7.88 7.20
CA ARG A 111 -12.38 7.49 7.04
C ARG A 111 -11.80 7.02 8.37
N VAL A 112 -10.71 6.28 8.28
CA VAL A 112 -9.90 5.94 9.46
C VAL A 112 -9.19 7.21 9.96
N PRO A 113 -9.25 7.54 11.26
CA PRO A 113 -8.50 8.65 11.85
C PRO A 113 -7.01 8.46 11.62
N ALA A 114 -6.33 9.57 11.33
CA ALA A 114 -4.90 9.54 11.13
C ALA A 114 -4.18 9.17 12.43
N GLY A 115 -3.06 8.44 12.33
CA GLY A 115 -2.35 7.88 13.49
C GLY A 115 -2.82 6.49 13.92
N THR A 116 -3.92 5.96 13.38
CA THR A 116 -4.33 4.57 13.58
C THR A 116 -3.26 3.61 13.05
N VAL A 117 -2.89 2.62 13.86
CA VAL A 117 -1.86 1.62 13.54
C VAL A 117 -2.51 0.28 13.24
N PHE A 118 -2.03 -0.36 12.18
CA PHE A 118 -2.44 -1.68 11.76
C PHE A 118 -1.26 -2.63 11.81
N GLU A 119 -1.46 -3.81 12.39
CA GLU A 119 -0.53 -4.94 12.27
C GLU A 119 -0.80 -5.64 10.94
N PHE A 120 0.21 -5.71 10.07
CA PHE A 120 0.11 -6.35 8.76
C PHE A 120 1.10 -7.50 8.64
N GLU A 121 0.76 -8.52 7.84
CA GLU A 121 1.63 -9.66 7.56
C GLU A 121 1.66 -9.93 6.05
N ILE A 122 2.86 -10.11 5.51
CA ILE A 122 3.09 -10.54 4.14
C ILE A 122 3.93 -11.80 4.17
N VAL A 123 3.46 -12.85 3.49
CA VAL A 123 4.18 -14.12 3.36
C VAL A 123 4.70 -14.24 1.92
N LEU A 124 6.02 -14.28 1.77
CA LEU A 124 6.67 -14.64 0.52
C LEU A 124 7.04 -16.14 0.53
N ARG A 125 6.52 -16.88 -0.43
CA ARG A 125 6.82 -18.30 -0.66
C ARG A 125 7.88 -18.43 -1.71
N LEU A 126 8.94 -19.17 -1.41
CA LEU A 126 10.02 -19.47 -2.34
C LEU A 126 9.88 -20.94 -2.76
N PHE A 127 9.68 -21.18 -4.05
CA PHE A 127 9.60 -22.53 -4.62
C PHE A 127 10.86 -22.88 -5.43
N LYS A 128 11.59 -21.87 -5.89
CA LYS A 128 12.86 -21.99 -6.62
C LYS A 128 13.86 -20.97 -6.09
N GLU A 129 15.15 -21.22 -6.32
CA GLU A 129 16.21 -20.29 -5.92
C GLU A 129 16.04 -18.90 -6.57
N GLU A 130 15.55 -18.84 -7.81
CA GLU A 130 15.35 -17.57 -8.51
C GLU A 130 14.21 -16.72 -7.93
N ASP A 131 13.35 -17.28 -7.06
CA ASP A 131 12.26 -16.54 -6.43
C ASP A 131 12.78 -15.51 -5.39
N GLU A 132 14.03 -15.63 -4.94
CA GLU A 132 14.69 -14.68 -4.03
C GLU A 132 14.62 -13.23 -4.53
N LYS A 133 14.65 -13.02 -5.85
CA LYS A 133 14.53 -11.70 -6.47
C LYS A 133 13.21 -10.98 -6.13
N PHE A 134 12.16 -11.73 -5.77
CA PHE A 134 10.86 -11.14 -5.44
C PHE A 134 10.86 -10.40 -4.10
N LYS A 135 11.84 -10.65 -3.21
CA LYS A 135 12.01 -9.85 -1.99
C LYS A 135 12.21 -8.38 -2.34
N LYS A 136 13.10 -8.10 -3.30
CA LYS A 136 13.36 -6.74 -3.77
C LYS A 136 12.11 -6.10 -4.38
N VAL A 137 11.41 -6.81 -5.25
CA VAL A 137 10.15 -6.32 -5.86
C VAL A 137 9.11 -5.97 -4.80
N LEU A 138 9.01 -6.78 -3.74
CA LEU A 138 8.09 -6.53 -2.64
C LEU A 138 8.46 -5.27 -1.87
N PHE A 139 9.72 -5.13 -1.45
CA PHE A 139 10.18 -3.95 -0.71
C PHE A 139 10.11 -2.66 -1.54
N GLU A 140 10.40 -2.73 -2.85
CA GLU A 140 10.20 -1.60 -3.77
C GLU A 140 8.72 -1.21 -3.83
N GLY A 141 7.82 -2.20 -3.91
CA GLY A 141 6.37 -1.97 -3.85
C GLY A 141 5.92 -1.31 -2.55
N LEU A 142 6.46 -1.72 -1.40
CA LEU A 142 6.16 -1.09 -0.10
C LEU A 142 6.65 0.36 -0.05
N GLN A 143 7.86 0.64 -0.53
CA GLN A 143 8.39 2.01 -0.61
C GLN A 143 7.58 2.88 -1.57
N LEU A 144 7.16 2.35 -2.72
CA LEU A 144 6.27 3.05 -3.65
C LEU A 144 4.93 3.37 -2.99
N LEU A 145 4.40 2.46 -2.17
CA LEU A 145 3.15 2.69 -1.46
C LEU A 145 3.26 3.79 -0.39
N GLU A 146 4.40 3.93 0.31
CA GLU A 146 4.65 5.08 1.21
C GLU A 146 4.71 6.42 0.47
N ASN A 147 5.23 6.39 -0.76
CA ASN A 147 5.32 7.57 -1.64
C ASN A 147 4.00 7.90 -2.34
N ASP A 148 3.01 7.01 -2.25
CA ASP A 148 1.67 7.18 -2.80
C ASP A 148 0.62 7.10 -1.66
N SER A 149 -0.56 6.57 -1.97
CA SER A 149 -1.71 6.54 -1.11
C SER A 149 -2.37 5.17 -1.17
N LEU A 150 -2.73 4.66 0.01
CA LEU A 150 -3.51 3.44 0.14
C LEU A 150 -5.01 3.77 0.15
N GLY A 151 -5.75 3.17 -0.78
CA GLY A 151 -7.19 3.30 -0.87
C GLY A 151 -7.68 4.55 -1.60
N GLY A 152 -8.83 5.08 -1.18
CA GLY A 152 -9.53 6.15 -1.90
C GLY A 152 -9.02 7.55 -1.56
N PHE A 153 -9.15 8.47 -2.52
CA PHE A 153 -9.01 9.92 -2.33
C PHE A 153 -7.60 10.44 -1.99
N GLY A 154 -6.56 9.69 -2.39
CA GLY A 154 -5.15 10.07 -2.24
C GLY A 154 -4.81 11.49 -2.70
N SER A 155 -5.28 11.87 -3.90
CA SER A 155 -5.10 13.22 -4.46
C SER A 155 -5.70 14.37 -3.62
N ARG A 156 -6.49 14.04 -2.59
CA ARG A 156 -7.13 14.98 -1.65
C ARG A 156 -6.60 14.81 -0.22
N GLY A 157 -5.44 14.17 -0.08
CA GLY A 157 -4.70 14.02 1.18
C GLY A 157 -5.16 12.87 2.07
N ALA A 158 -5.79 11.83 1.51
CA ALA A 158 -6.13 10.60 2.24
C ALA A 158 -5.10 9.49 1.95
N GLY A 159 -5.08 8.44 2.78
CA GLY A 159 -4.35 7.21 2.46
C GLY A 159 -2.83 7.26 2.59
N ARG A 160 -2.24 8.34 3.09
CA ARG A 160 -0.80 8.34 3.42
C ARG A 160 -0.53 7.32 4.53
N ILE A 161 0.40 6.41 4.29
CA ILE A 161 0.82 5.40 5.26
C ILE A 161 2.33 5.50 5.53
N LYS A 162 2.78 4.80 6.57
CA LYS A 162 4.20 4.59 6.87
C LYS A 162 4.36 3.19 7.46
N PHE A 163 5.35 2.47 6.96
CA PHE A 163 5.82 1.20 7.51
C PHE A 163 6.89 1.50 8.55
N PHE A 164 6.81 0.82 9.69
CA PHE A 164 7.77 0.90 10.78
C PHE A 164 7.77 -0.43 11.53
N ASP A 165 8.79 -0.65 12.36
CA ASP A 165 8.99 -1.87 13.15
C ASP A 165 8.85 -3.16 12.31
N LEU A 166 9.48 -3.16 11.12
CA LEU A 166 9.44 -4.32 10.23
C LEU A 166 10.29 -5.45 10.79
N ILE A 167 9.66 -6.62 10.94
CA ILE A 167 10.33 -7.86 11.35
C ILE A 167 10.32 -8.81 10.17
N LYS A 168 11.51 -9.14 9.66
CA LYS A 168 11.71 -10.19 8.66
C LYS A 168 11.94 -11.52 9.35
N ILE A 169 11.20 -12.56 8.94
CA ILE A 169 11.35 -13.92 9.47
C ILE A 169 11.86 -14.84 8.37
N GLU A 170 13.11 -15.27 8.47
CA GLU A 170 13.74 -16.19 7.52
C GLU A 170 14.25 -17.43 8.24
N ASN A 171 13.90 -18.61 7.74
CA ASN A 171 14.27 -19.89 8.38
C ASN A 171 13.92 -19.95 9.89
N GLY A 172 12.79 -19.33 10.26
CA GLY A 172 12.32 -19.25 11.65
C GLY A 172 13.08 -18.24 12.53
N LYS A 173 13.98 -17.43 11.97
CA LYS A 173 14.74 -16.42 12.70
C LYS A 173 14.16 -15.03 12.43
N PRO A 174 13.65 -14.33 13.46
CA PRO A 174 13.23 -12.94 13.32
C PRO A 174 14.45 -12.03 13.26
N THR A 175 14.37 -10.98 12.45
CA THR A 175 15.39 -9.94 12.33
C THR A 175 14.68 -8.62 12.05
N GLU A 176 15.00 -7.60 12.84
CA GLU A 176 14.54 -6.23 12.57
C GLU A 176 15.13 -5.74 11.26
N THR A 177 14.33 -5.02 10.48
CA THR A 177 14.75 -4.44 9.21
C THR A 177 13.99 -3.13 8.95
N SER A 178 14.37 -2.45 7.87
CA SER A 178 13.73 -1.24 7.39
C SER A 178 13.66 -1.27 5.86
N LEU A 179 12.75 -0.50 5.28
CA LEU A 179 12.66 -0.36 3.82
C LEU A 179 13.97 0.15 3.22
N SER A 180 14.68 1.04 3.92
CA SER A 180 15.99 1.53 3.48
C SER A 180 17.07 0.45 3.44
N GLU A 181 17.09 -0.46 4.43
CA GLU A 181 18.11 -1.51 4.51
C GLU A 181 17.92 -2.57 3.41
N GLU A 182 16.68 -2.92 3.08
CA GLU A 182 16.38 -3.95 2.07
C GLU A 182 16.46 -3.44 0.62
N LEU A 183 16.55 -2.12 0.43
CA LEU A 183 16.63 -1.46 -0.87
C LEU A 183 18.01 -0.89 -1.21
N THR A 184 18.98 -1.04 -0.30
CA THR A 184 20.40 -0.66 -0.52
C THR A 184 21.16 -1.79 -1.20
#